data_AF-A0A964TKH3-F1
#
_entry.id   AF-A0A964TKH3-F1
#
_cell.length_a   1.000
_cell.length_b   1.000
_cell.length_c   1.000
_cell.angle_alpha   90.00
_cell.angle_beta   90.00
_cell.angle_gamma   90.00
#
_symmetry.space_group_name_H-M   'P 1'
#
loop_
_entity.id
_entity.type
_entity.pdbx_description
1 polymer ?
#
loop_
_entity_poly.entity_id
_entity_poly.type
_entity_poly.pdbx_seq_one_letter_code
_entity_poly.pdbx_strand_id
1 'polypeptide(L)'
;ALAEATARLAEAEERAAALPDPAAARQAAREATAALSAVQAAFGSARAAEDRLRRAADGRRRRLAELAREAEGWETRRQVAADRAGDLAARRRAAEAALAAAEAEPAGLRERRHAAEHAAEAAAAAARDAAEVLRAAEADLRDAAQAEREADRRVAEAREALARAEALRLAAAGSAAEALRRLGETTGLGPAALLDRLGGDAGAIPPAEALRATIDDLRRRRDALGAVNLRAEEDARALAAEHEALMRERADCEAAVAELRRALSALNREGRERMRAAFERVDAEFARLFRHLFGGGEARLALVEGDDPLEAGVEIMARPPGKTLGTLSLLSGGEQTLTALALIFAVFLVAPAPVCVLDEVDAPLDDANVGRFCDLLEAMARETETRFLVITHHAVTMARMDRLFGVTMAERGVSQLVSVDLRAAEAMVA
;
A
#
# COMPACT_ATOMS: atom_id res chain seq x y z
N ALA A 1 -12.89 -147.59 3.16
CA ALA A 1 -12.22 -146.64 2.24
C ALA A 1 -13.21 -145.97 1.29
N LEU A 2 -13.85 -146.68 0.35
CA LEU A 2 -14.78 -146.07 -0.62
C LEU A 2 -16.05 -145.46 0.04
N ALA A 3 -16.63 -146.17 1.01
CA ALA A 3 -17.85 -145.73 1.72
C ALA A 3 -17.65 -144.51 2.62
N GLU A 4 -16.43 -144.32 3.13
CA GLU A 4 -16.07 -143.19 4.01
C GLU A 4 -15.77 -141.93 3.19
N ALA A 5 -15.21 -142.10 1.98
CA ALA A 5 -15.02 -141.03 1.01
C ALA A 5 -16.35 -140.53 0.44
N THR A 6 -17.32 -141.42 0.17
CA THR A 6 -18.67 -141.02 -0.28
C THR A 6 -19.47 -140.33 0.81
N ALA A 7 -19.35 -140.75 2.08
CA ALA A 7 -20.01 -140.06 3.20
C ALA A 7 -19.44 -138.65 3.42
N ARG A 8 -18.12 -138.46 3.33
CA ARG A 8 -17.50 -137.13 3.38
C ARG A 8 -17.82 -136.26 2.17
N LEU A 9 -17.98 -136.86 0.99
CA LEU A 9 -18.44 -136.14 -0.20
C LEU A 9 -19.87 -135.65 -0.01
N ALA A 10 -20.77 -136.50 0.48
CA ALA A 10 -22.15 -136.13 0.77
C ALA A 10 -22.24 -135.04 1.85
N GLU A 11 -21.46 -135.13 2.93
CA GLU A 11 -21.42 -134.11 3.99
C GLU A 11 -20.81 -132.78 3.47
N ALA A 12 -19.82 -132.84 2.57
CA ALA A 12 -19.24 -131.65 1.93
C ALA A 12 -20.21 -131.01 0.91
N GLU A 13 -20.97 -131.82 0.15
CA GLU A 13 -22.01 -131.35 -0.77
C GLU A 13 -23.19 -130.74 -0.01
N GLU A 14 -23.59 -131.32 1.13
CA GLU A 14 -24.64 -130.78 1.98
C GLU A 14 -24.21 -129.46 2.65
N ARG A 15 -22.97 -129.36 3.13
CA ARG A 15 -22.39 -128.10 3.63
C ARG A 15 -22.21 -127.06 2.53
N ALA A 16 -21.86 -127.46 1.31
CA ALA A 16 -21.78 -126.55 0.16
C ALA A 16 -23.16 -126.05 -0.29
N ALA A 17 -24.19 -126.89 -0.20
CA ALA A 17 -25.58 -126.50 -0.47
C ALA A 17 -26.20 -125.64 0.64
N ALA A 18 -25.73 -125.78 1.90
CA ALA A 18 -26.15 -124.96 3.03
C ALA A 18 -25.44 -123.59 3.10
N LEU A 19 -24.39 -123.35 2.31
CA LEU A 19 -23.76 -122.04 2.20
C LEU A 19 -24.67 -121.11 1.39
N PRO A 20 -24.94 -119.88 1.87
CA PRO A 20 -25.71 -118.90 1.11
C PRO A 20 -25.02 -118.61 -0.22
N ASP A 21 -25.81 -118.46 -1.28
CA ASP A 21 -25.31 -118.23 -2.63
C ASP A 21 -24.31 -117.04 -2.65
N PRO A 22 -23.03 -117.28 -2.96
CA PRO A 22 -22.02 -116.22 -3.00
C PRO A 22 -22.31 -115.18 -4.08
N ALA A 23 -23.12 -115.50 -5.10
CA ALA A 23 -23.58 -114.52 -6.07
C ALA A 23 -24.62 -113.57 -5.45
N ALA A 24 -25.60 -114.09 -4.70
CA ALA A 24 -26.58 -113.29 -3.96
C ALA A 24 -25.93 -112.38 -2.90
N ALA A 25 -24.96 -112.88 -2.14
CA ALA A 25 -24.24 -112.07 -1.14
C ALA A 25 -23.39 -110.95 -1.79
N ARG A 26 -22.74 -111.22 -2.93
CA ARG A 26 -22.01 -110.20 -3.71
C ARG A 26 -22.94 -109.16 -4.33
N GLN A 27 -24.13 -109.57 -4.76
CA GLN A 27 -25.15 -108.66 -5.29
C GLN A 27 -25.67 -107.73 -4.19
N ALA A 28 -26.00 -108.25 -3.01
CA ALA A 28 -26.41 -107.45 -1.86
C ALA A 28 -25.32 -106.48 -1.39
N ALA A 29 -24.05 -106.89 -1.39
CA ALA A 29 -22.92 -106.01 -1.07
C ALA A 29 -22.74 -104.89 -2.12
N ARG A 30 -22.93 -105.18 -3.41
CA ARG A 30 -22.90 -104.17 -4.49
C ARG A 30 -24.04 -103.18 -4.36
N GLU A 31 -25.25 -103.65 -4.06
CA GLU A 31 -26.42 -102.80 -3.81
C GLU A 31 -26.23 -101.90 -2.58
N ALA A 32 -25.72 -102.45 -1.47
CA ALA A 32 -25.41 -101.67 -0.28
C ALA A 32 -24.31 -100.62 -0.52
N THR A 33 -23.27 -100.97 -1.31
CA THR A 33 -22.20 -100.04 -1.68
C THR A 33 -22.72 -98.94 -2.61
N ALA A 34 -23.57 -99.28 -3.57
CA ALA A 34 -24.21 -98.30 -4.45
C ALA A 34 -25.15 -97.37 -3.67
N ALA A 35 -25.92 -97.91 -2.72
CA ALA A 35 -26.78 -97.13 -1.83
C ALA A 35 -25.95 -96.19 -0.92
N LEU A 36 -24.84 -96.67 -0.34
CA LEU A 36 -23.92 -95.85 0.45
C LEU A 36 -23.31 -94.72 -0.39
N SER A 37 -22.86 -95.03 -1.61
CA SER A 37 -22.32 -94.01 -2.53
C SER A 37 -23.37 -92.97 -2.91
N ALA A 38 -24.64 -93.38 -3.11
CA ALA A 38 -25.73 -92.46 -3.40
C ALA A 38 -26.05 -91.54 -2.20
N VAL A 39 -26.07 -92.09 -0.98
CA VAL A 39 -26.27 -91.29 0.25
C VAL A 39 -25.10 -90.33 0.48
N GLN A 40 -23.86 -90.78 0.27
CA GLN A 40 -22.67 -89.92 0.39
C GLN A 40 -22.67 -88.79 -0.64
N ALA A 41 -23.07 -89.06 -1.89
CA ALA A 41 -23.22 -88.05 -2.93
C ALA A 41 -24.33 -87.04 -2.58
N ALA A 42 -25.48 -87.52 -2.09
CA ALA A 42 -26.59 -86.66 -1.65
C ALA A 42 -26.18 -85.78 -0.46
N PHE A 43 -25.49 -86.34 0.53
CA PHE A 43 -24.95 -85.60 1.67
C PHE A 43 -23.92 -84.54 1.25
N GLY A 44 -23.00 -84.90 0.35
CA GLY A 44 -22.02 -83.96 -0.22
C GLY A 44 -22.69 -82.81 -0.97
N SER A 45 -23.73 -83.11 -1.75
CA SER A 45 -24.55 -82.11 -2.46
C SER A 45 -25.28 -81.17 -1.49
N ALA A 46 -25.94 -81.72 -0.46
CA ALA A 46 -26.65 -80.95 0.56
C ALA A 46 -25.70 -80.03 1.35
N ARG A 47 -24.53 -80.54 1.74
CA ARG A 47 -23.49 -79.75 2.43
C ARG A 47 -22.93 -78.63 1.55
N ALA A 48 -22.69 -78.91 0.27
CA ALA A 48 -22.25 -77.88 -0.68
C ALA A 48 -23.33 -76.80 -0.89
N ALA A 49 -24.61 -77.17 -0.88
CA ALA A 49 -25.72 -76.22 -0.95
C ALA A 49 -25.81 -75.35 0.32
N GLU A 50 -25.64 -75.93 1.51
CA GLU A 50 -25.57 -75.19 2.78
C GLU A 50 -24.41 -74.18 2.77
N ASP A 51 -23.20 -74.60 2.39
CA ASP A 51 -22.03 -73.72 2.35
C ASP A 51 -22.20 -72.59 1.33
N ARG A 52 -22.88 -72.82 0.21
CA ARG A 52 -23.25 -71.76 -0.74
C ARG A 52 -24.22 -70.76 -0.10
N LEU A 53 -25.26 -71.24 0.59
CA LEU A 53 -26.23 -70.38 1.26
C LEU A 53 -25.59 -69.56 2.40
N ARG A 54 -24.70 -70.16 3.20
CA ARG A 54 -23.94 -69.45 4.24
C ARG A 54 -23.07 -68.36 3.65
N ARG A 55 -22.26 -68.67 2.62
CA ARG A 55 -21.42 -67.67 1.94
C ARG A 55 -22.25 -66.53 1.34
N ALA A 56 -23.40 -66.85 0.74
CA ALA A 56 -24.31 -65.82 0.22
C ALA A 56 -24.91 -64.95 1.35
N ALA A 57 -25.28 -65.54 2.49
CA ALA A 57 -25.79 -64.80 3.63
C ALA A 57 -24.73 -63.87 4.24
N ASP A 58 -23.49 -64.35 4.40
CA ASP A 58 -22.38 -63.54 4.90
C ASP A 58 -22.01 -62.42 3.92
N GLY A 59 -22.03 -62.69 2.61
CA GLY A 59 -21.86 -61.68 1.57
C GLY A 59 -22.93 -60.58 1.64
N ARG A 60 -24.21 -60.94 1.81
CA ARG A 60 -25.31 -59.97 1.99
C ARG A 60 -25.16 -59.16 3.27
N ARG A 61 -24.74 -59.77 4.38
CA ARG A 61 -24.48 -59.06 5.64
C ARG A 61 -23.36 -58.02 5.50
N ARG A 62 -22.25 -58.40 4.85
CA ARG A 62 -21.15 -57.47 4.55
C ARG A 62 -21.64 -56.31 3.69
N ARG A 63 -22.42 -56.60 2.64
CA ARG A 63 -22.97 -55.56 1.77
C ARG A 63 -23.92 -54.60 2.49
N LEU A 64 -24.77 -55.11 3.38
CA LEU A 64 -25.64 -54.27 4.21
C LEU A 64 -24.84 -53.36 5.15
N ALA A 65 -23.74 -53.86 5.72
CA ALA A 65 -22.88 -53.06 6.59
C ALA A 65 -22.07 -51.99 5.82
N GLU A 66 -21.72 -52.24 4.57
CA GLU A 66 -21.15 -51.23 3.67
C GLU A 66 -22.18 -50.17 3.32
N LEU A 67 -23.37 -50.57 2.87
CA LEU A 67 -24.45 -49.64 2.53
C LEU A 67 -24.87 -48.77 3.71
N ALA A 68 -24.88 -49.31 4.93
CA ALA A 68 -25.16 -48.54 6.14
C ALA A 68 -24.09 -47.45 6.39
N ARG A 69 -22.80 -47.80 6.23
CA ARG A 69 -21.69 -46.83 6.34
C ARG A 69 -21.73 -45.78 5.24
N GLU A 70 -22.06 -46.18 4.01
CA GLU A 70 -22.25 -45.24 2.91
C GLU A 70 -23.40 -44.27 3.20
N ALA A 71 -24.54 -44.77 3.68
CA ALA A 71 -25.70 -43.95 4.03
C ALA A 71 -25.39 -42.93 5.13
N GLU A 72 -24.69 -43.35 6.19
CA GLU A 72 -24.24 -42.46 7.27
C GLU A 72 -23.25 -41.39 6.76
N GLY A 73 -22.35 -41.78 5.85
CA GLY A 73 -21.45 -40.85 5.18
C GLY A 73 -22.19 -39.82 4.33
N TRP A 74 -23.22 -40.23 3.59
CA TRP A 74 -24.06 -39.32 2.82
C TRP A 74 -24.89 -38.38 3.69
N GLU A 75 -25.40 -38.86 4.82
CA GLU A 75 -26.15 -38.06 5.78
C GLU A 75 -25.27 -36.97 6.40
N THR A 76 -24.05 -37.33 6.80
CA THR A 76 -23.07 -36.37 7.33
C THR A 76 -22.73 -35.29 6.29
N ARG A 77 -22.52 -35.69 5.03
CA ARG A 77 -22.25 -34.75 3.93
C ARG A 77 -23.42 -33.80 3.68
N ARG A 78 -24.66 -34.33 3.73
CA ARG A 78 -25.88 -33.53 3.60
C ARG A 78 -25.97 -32.48 4.70
N GLN A 79 -25.69 -32.85 5.95
CA GLN A 79 -25.73 -31.92 7.08
C GLN A 79 -24.69 -30.81 6.93
N VAL A 80 -23.43 -31.16 6.62
CA VAL A 80 -22.36 -30.18 6.39
C VAL A 80 -22.70 -29.22 5.24
N ALA A 81 -23.32 -29.72 4.16
CA ALA A 81 -23.76 -28.89 3.05
C ALA A 81 -24.90 -27.94 3.46
N ALA A 82 -25.85 -28.41 4.26
CA ALA A 82 -26.95 -27.59 4.77
C ALA A 82 -26.44 -26.47 5.69
N ASP A 83 -25.51 -26.77 6.59
CA ASP A 83 -24.91 -25.79 7.51
C ASP A 83 -24.15 -24.71 6.71
N ARG A 84 -23.35 -25.12 5.70
CA ARG A 84 -22.65 -24.18 4.81
C ARG A 84 -23.63 -23.31 4.02
N ALA A 85 -24.73 -23.87 3.51
CA ALA A 85 -25.75 -23.08 2.81
C ALA A 85 -26.40 -22.04 3.74
N GLY A 86 -26.63 -22.40 5.01
CA GLY A 86 -27.12 -21.49 6.04
C GLY A 86 -26.17 -20.32 6.31
N ASP A 87 -24.87 -20.60 6.49
CA ASP A 87 -23.83 -19.58 6.70
C ASP A 87 -23.73 -18.63 5.49
N LEU A 88 -23.68 -19.19 4.27
CA LEU A 88 -23.63 -18.38 3.05
C LEU A 88 -24.87 -17.49 2.88
N ALA A 89 -26.06 -17.99 3.22
CA ALA A 89 -27.29 -17.19 3.18
C ALA A 89 -27.27 -16.06 4.23
N ALA A 90 -26.71 -16.30 5.41
CA ALA A 90 -26.54 -15.27 6.43
C ALA A 90 -25.54 -14.19 5.99
N ARG A 91 -24.39 -14.60 5.44
CA ARG A 91 -23.40 -13.66 4.88
C ARG A 91 -23.95 -12.84 3.73
N ARG A 92 -24.74 -13.44 2.84
CA ARG A 92 -25.41 -12.73 1.74
C ARG A 92 -26.34 -11.63 2.28
N ARG A 93 -27.20 -11.96 3.24
CA ARG A 93 -28.11 -10.96 3.86
C ARG A 93 -27.35 -9.82 4.53
N ALA A 94 -26.25 -10.12 5.21
CA ALA A 94 -25.40 -9.10 5.84
C ALA A 94 -24.75 -8.19 4.79
N ALA A 95 -24.25 -8.76 3.69
CA ALA A 95 -23.67 -8.01 2.58
C ALA A 95 -24.71 -7.14 1.86
N GLU A 96 -25.91 -7.66 1.62
CA GLU A 96 -27.03 -6.91 1.03
C GLU A 96 -27.44 -5.71 1.91
N ALA A 97 -27.51 -5.89 3.23
CA ALA A 97 -27.80 -4.80 4.16
C ALA A 97 -26.69 -3.75 4.19
N ALA A 98 -25.42 -4.17 4.17
CA ALA A 98 -24.28 -3.26 4.12
C ALA A 98 -24.23 -2.47 2.80
N LEU A 99 -24.55 -3.12 1.67
CA LEU A 99 -24.64 -2.45 0.37
C LEU A 99 -25.74 -1.39 0.35
N ALA A 100 -26.94 -1.73 0.84
CA ALA A 100 -28.06 -0.78 0.91
C ALA A 100 -27.72 0.45 1.78
N ALA A 101 -27.01 0.25 2.89
CA ALA A 101 -26.53 1.34 3.74
C ALA A 101 -25.50 2.23 3.01
N ALA A 102 -24.54 1.61 2.32
CA ALA A 102 -23.51 2.32 1.55
C ALA A 102 -24.10 3.09 0.35
N GLU A 103 -25.15 2.57 -0.30
CA GLU A 103 -25.84 3.26 -1.40
C GLU A 103 -26.66 4.47 -0.94
N ALA A 104 -27.16 4.47 0.30
CA ALA A 104 -27.91 5.59 0.86
C ALA A 104 -27.02 6.75 1.34
N GLU A 105 -25.77 6.46 1.73
CA GLU A 105 -24.84 7.45 2.32
C GLU A 105 -24.53 8.66 1.40
N PRO A 106 -24.26 8.48 0.09
CA PRO A 106 -23.95 9.60 -0.81
C PRO A 106 -25.06 10.64 -0.90
N ALA A 107 -26.34 10.26 -0.79
CA ALA A 107 -27.44 11.21 -0.82
C ALA A 107 -27.41 12.13 0.41
N GLY A 108 -27.25 11.56 1.61
CA GLY A 108 -27.13 12.34 2.84
C GLY A 108 -25.89 13.22 2.86
N LEU A 109 -24.76 12.75 2.30
CA LEU A 109 -23.55 13.56 2.17
C LEU A 109 -23.75 14.73 1.19
N ARG A 110 -24.46 14.54 0.08
CA ARG A 110 -24.77 15.62 -0.88
C ARG A 110 -25.65 16.69 -0.26
N GLU A 111 -26.69 16.31 0.50
CA GLU A 111 -27.56 17.26 1.20
C GLU A 111 -26.78 18.07 2.23
N ARG A 112 -25.94 17.41 3.04
CA ARG A 112 -25.09 18.10 4.04
C ARG A 112 -24.09 19.03 3.37
N ARG A 113 -23.48 18.62 2.25
CA ARG A 113 -22.56 19.46 1.47
C ARG A 113 -23.27 20.71 0.94
N HIS A 114 -24.43 20.53 0.32
CA HIS A 114 -25.22 21.64 -0.21
C HIS A 114 -25.63 22.60 0.92
N ALA A 115 -26.10 22.10 2.06
CA ALA A 115 -26.43 22.94 3.21
C ALA A 115 -25.20 23.73 3.72
N ALA A 116 -24.02 23.12 3.76
CA ALA A 116 -22.79 23.77 4.17
C ALA A 116 -22.31 24.83 3.15
N GLU A 117 -22.42 24.54 1.85
CA GLU A 117 -22.11 25.49 0.76
C GLU A 117 -23.00 26.73 0.86
N HIS A 118 -24.33 26.56 1.00
CA HIS A 118 -25.26 27.67 1.19
C HIS A 118 -24.97 28.50 2.45
N ALA A 119 -24.67 27.84 3.57
CA ALA A 119 -24.31 28.53 4.81
C ALA A 119 -23.00 29.34 4.66
N ALA A 120 -22.01 28.79 3.96
CA ALA A 120 -20.75 29.48 3.69
C ALA A 120 -20.93 30.68 2.76
N GLU A 121 -21.76 30.56 1.72
CA GLU A 121 -22.09 31.67 0.82
C GLU A 121 -22.80 32.82 1.56
N ALA A 122 -23.78 32.49 2.42
CA ALA A 122 -24.48 33.46 3.24
C ALA A 122 -23.53 34.17 4.23
N ALA A 123 -22.64 33.41 4.89
CA ALA A 123 -21.64 33.97 5.80
C ALA A 123 -20.64 34.88 5.07
N ALA A 124 -20.20 34.48 3.87
CA ALA A 124 -19.30 35.28 3.05
C ALA A 124 -19.95 36.57 2.56
N ALA A 125 -21.23 36.54 2.20
CA ALA A 125 -21.99 37.75 1.86
C ALA A 125 -22.09 38.71 3.06
N ALA A 126 -22.50 38.22 4.22
CA ALA A 126 -22.59 39.01 5.44
C ALA A 126 -21.23 39.63 5.85
N ALA A 127 -20.13 38.89 5.68
CA ALA A 127 -18.78 39.39 5.95
C ALA A 127 -18.36 40.52 4.99
N ARG A 128 -18.72 40.42 3.69
CA ARG A 128 -18.46 41.48 2.71
C ARG A 128 -19.22 42.75 3.07
N ASP A 129 -20.51 42.63 3.38
CA ASP A 129 -21.36 43.77 3.75
C ASP A 129 -20.84 44.45 5.03
N ALA A 130 -20.47 43.65 6.05
CA ALA A 130 -19.87 44.18 7.28
C ALA A 130 -18.53 44.91 7.03
N ALA A 131 -17.70 44.38 6.13
CA ALA A 131 -16.44 45.01 5.76
C ALA A 131 -16.61 46.31 4.96
N GLU A 132 -17.69 46.44 4.18
CA GLU A 132 -18.04 47.71 3.51
C GLU A 132 -18.51 48.77 4.52
N VAL A 133 -19.37 48.38 5.46
CA VAL A 133 -19.84 49.26 6.55
C VAL A 133 -18.66 49.73 7.41
N LEU A 134 -17.74 48.83 7.77
CA LEU A 134 -16.55 49.17 8.55
C LEU A 134 -15.66 50.16 7.79
N ARG A 135 -15.38 49.92 6.50
CA ARG A 135 -14.56 50.81 5.68
C ARG A 135 -15.16 52.21 5.55
N ALA A 136 -16.49 52.31 5.43
CA ALA A 136 -17.19 53.59 5.42
C ALA A 136 -17.05 54.31 6.77
N ALA A 137 -17.30 53.63 7.88
CA ALA A 137 -17.17 54.20 9.22
C ALA A 137 -15.73 54.65 9.54
N GLU A 138 -14.71 53.90 9.09
CA GLU A 138 -13.31 54.27 9.23
C GLU A 138 -12.91 55.47 8.36
N ALA A 139 -13.56 55.67 7.21
CA ALA A 139 -13.39 56.86 6.39
C ALA A 139 -14.00 58.08 7.09
N ASP A 140 -15.24 57.97 7.56
CA ASP A 140 -15.93 59.03 8.29
C ASP A 140 -15.15 59.45 9.55
N LEU A 141 -14.60 58.49 10.30
CA LEU A 141 -13.76 58.77 11.47
C LEU A 141 -12.47 59.53 11.10
N ARG A 142 -11.82 59.15 9.99
CA ARG A 142 -10.61 59.84 9.51
C ARG A 142 -10.92 61.28 9.11
N ASP A 143 -12.02 61.50 8.39
CA ASP A 143 -12.44 62.83 7.96
C ASP A 143 -12.82 63.70 9.18
N ALA A 144 -13.53 63.14 10.16
CA ALA A 144 -13.85 63.82 11.42
C ALA A 144 -12.59 64.20 12.22
N ALA A 145 -11.62 63.29 12.34
CA ALA A 145 -10.35 63.55 13.03
C ALA A 145 -9.50 64.62 12.30
N GLN A 146 -9.54 64.66 10.97
CA GLN A 146 -8.87 65.71 10.19
C GLN A 146 -9.56 67.07 10.39
N ALA A 147 -10.89 67.10 10.40
CA ALA A 147 -11.66 68.30 10.65
C ALA A 147 -11.43 68.86 12.07
N GLU A 148 -11.34 68.00 13.08
CA GLU A 148 -10.98 68.38 14.45
C GLU A 148 -9.60 69.04 14.50
N ARG A 149 -8.57 68.42 13.91
CA ARG A 149 -7.21 68.98 13.89
C ARG A 149 -7.14 70.32 13.16
N GLU A 150 -7.88 70.48 12.08
CA GLU A 150 -7.98 71.74 11.34
C GLU A 150 -8.66 72.82 12.20
N ALA A 151 -9.73 72.48 12.92
CA ALA A 151 -10.40 73.39 13.83
C ALA A 151 -9.48 73.81 15.00
N ASP A 152 -8.75 72.86 15.60
CA ASP A 152 -7.78 73.13 16.66
C ASP A 152 -6.67 74.05 16.18
N ARG A 153 -6.15 73.84 14.95
CA ARG A 153 -5.15 74.72 14.35
C ARG A 153 -5.69 76.15 14.21
N ARG A 154 -6.91 76.32 13.69
CA ARG A 154 -7.54 77.63 13.55
C ARG A 154 -7.76 78.32 14.89
N VAL A 155 -8.13 77.58 15.93
CA VAL A 155 -8.26 78.12 17.29
C VAL A 155 -6.90 78.56 17.84
N ALA A 156 -5.84 77.77 17.63
CA ALA A 156 -4.49 78.13 18.03
C ALA A 156 -3.99 79.39 17.32
N GLU A 157 -4.18 79.47 16.00
CA GLU A 157 -3.83 80.65 15.18
C GLU A 157 -4.58 81.90 15.64
N ALA A 158 -5.89 81.79 15.91
CA ALA A 158 -6.71 82.90 16.40
C ALA A 158 -6.27 83.37 17.79
N ARG A 159 -5.96 82.44 18.71
CA ARG A 159 -5.44 82.76 20.05
C ARG A 159 -4.09 83.46 19.97
N GLU A 160 -3.21 82.99 19.09
CA GLU A 160 -1.91 83.61 18.89
C GLU A 160 -2.04 85.01 18.29
N ALA A 161 -2.90 85.18 17.28
CA ALA A 161 -3.18 86.48 16.67
C ALA A 161 -3.75 87.48 17.69
N LEU A 162 -4.67 87.05 18.55
CA LEU A 162 -5.21 87.87 19.64
C LEU A 162 -4.11 88.27 20.63
N ALA A 163 -3.31 87.31 21.11
CA ALA A 163 -2.22 87.58 22.05
C ALA A 163 -1.20 88.55 21.45
N ARG A 164 -0.84 88.39 20.16
CA ARG A 164 0.03 89.33 19.44
C ARG A 164 -0.59 90.72 19.34
N ALA A 165 -1.87 90.83 18.99
CA ALA A 165 -2.58 92.11 18.88
C ALA A 165 -2.67 92.83 20.25
N GLU A 166 -2.98 92.10 21.32
CA GLU A 166 -3.00 92.64 22.68
C GLU A 166 -1.62 93.10 23.14
N ALA A 167 -0.57 92.30 22.91
CA ALA A 167 0.81 92.66 23.23
C ALA A 167 1.26 93.92 22.46
N LEU A 168 0.95 94.01 21.16
CA LEU A 168 1.24 95.20 20.35
C LEU A 168 0.48 96.43 20.87
N ARG A 169 -0.80 96.29 21.24
CA ARG A 169 -1.59 97.37 21.81
C ARG A 169 -1.00 97.88 23.14
N LEU A 170 -0.64 96.96 24.03
CA LEU A 170 -0.01 97.28 25.31
C LEU A 170 1.36 97.92 25.13
N ALA A 171 2.20 97.38 24.24
CA ALA A 171 3.52 97.93 23.92
C ALA A 171 3.42 99.33 23.28
N ALA A 172 2.48 99.54 22.36
CA ALA A 172 2.23 100.84 21.74
C ALA A 172 1.75 101.87 22.78
N ALA A 173 0.82 101.49 23.67
CA ALA A 173 0.35 102.35 24.74
C ALA A 173 1.46 102.69 25.75
N GLY A 174 2.27 101.70 26.15
CA GLY A 174 3.40 101.88 27.05
C GLY A 174 4.51 102.73 26.44
N SER A 175 4.86 102.50 25.17
CA SER A 175 5.84 103.30 24.44
C SER A 175 5.37 104.74 24.26
N ALA A 176 4.09 104.96 23.92
CA ALA A 176 3.52 106.30 23.82
C ALA A 176 3.54 107.03 25.18
N ALA A 177 3.15 106.36 26.26
CA ALA A 177 3.16 106.94 27.60
C ALA A 177 4.58 107.27 28.08
N GLU A 178 5.55 106.37 27.87
CA GLU A 178 6.94 106.58 28.26
C GLU A 178 7.61 107.65 27.40
N ALA A 179 7.33 107.69 26.09
CA ALA A 179 7.81 108.74 25.20
C ALA A 179 7.26 110.10 25.62
N LEU A 180 5.97 110.20 25.96
CA LEU A 180 5.34 111.42 26.48
C LEU A 180 5.95 111.84 27.83
N ARG A 181 6.13 110.89 28.75
CA ARG A 181 6.70 111.14 30.09
C ARG A 181 8.14 111.63 29.99
N ARG A 182 8.99 110.92 29.25
CA ARG A 182 10.39 111.32 29.02
C ARG A 182 10.47 112.67 28.33
N LEU A 183 9.62 112.91 27.35
CA LEU A 183 9.58 114.18 26.62
C LEU A 183 9.21 115.34 27.56
N GLY A 184 8.20 115.16 28.42
CA GLY A 184 7.82 116.15 29.44
C GLY A 184 8.92 116.39 30.49
N GLU A 185 9.52 115.32 31.03
CA GLU A 185 10.59 115.39 32.04
C GLU A 185 11.87 116.03 31.50
N THR A 186 12.23 115.73 30.24
CA THR A 186 13.51 116.16 29.66
C THR A 186 13.42 117.55 29.03
N THR A 187 12.26 117.94 28.49
CA THR A 187 12.15 119.16 27.67
C THR A 187 11.12 120.17 28.17
N GLY A 188 10.24 119.78 29.10
CA GLY A 188 9.15 120.62 29.60
C GLY A 188 8.06 120.94 28.56
N LEU A 189 8.11 120.32 27.38
CA LEU A 189 7.24 120.57 26.24
C LEU A 189 6.40 119.33 25.91
N GLY A 190 5.38 119.48 25.05
CA GLY A 190 4.60 118.38 24.46
C GLY A 190 5.14 117.95 23.08
N PRO A 191 4.73 116.78 22.53
CA PRO A 191 5.32 116.18 21.32
C PRO A 191 5.34 117.10 20.10
N ALA A 192 4.24 117.82 19.85
CA ALA A 192 4.14 118.76 18.74
C ALA A 192 5.13 119.94 18.88
N ALA A 193 5.31 120.44 20.11
CA ALA A 193 6.23 121.54 20.39
C ALA A 193 7.70 121.12 20.38
N LEU A 194 8.01 119.85 20.65
CA LEU A 194 9.36 119.32 20.57
C LEU A 194 9.77 119.00 19.12
N LEU A 195 8.85 118.47 18.31
CA LEU A 195 9.11 118.18 16.89
C LEU A 195 9.44 119.47 16.10
N ASP A 196 8.73 120.57 16.39
CA ASP A 196 9.04 121.90 15.86
C ASP A 196 10.40 122.44 16.32
N ARG A 197 10.83 122.08 17.53
CA ARG A 197 12.10 122.55 18.12
C ARG A 197 13.33 121.76 17.66
N LEU A 198 13.17 120.49 17.31
CA LEU A 198 14.26 119.58 16.99
C LEU A 198 14.59 119.48 15.49
N GLY A 199 13.89 120.21 14.62
CA GLY A 199 14.28 120.33 13.21
C GLY A 199 14.27 119.00 12.44
N GLY A 200 13.37 118.08 12.82
CA GLY A 200 12.93 116.92 12.02
C GLY A 200 14.01 116.11 11.28
N ASP A 201 14.86 115.36 11.98
CA ASP A 201 15.43 114.15 11.37
C ASP A 201 15.80 113.07 12.41
N ALA A 202 15.24 111.87 12.25
CA ALA A 202 15.40 110.69 13.12
C ALA A 202 16.42 109.68 12.58
N GLY A 203 17.29 110.09 11.65
CA GLY A 203 18.16 109.22 10.86
C GLY A 203 19.41 108.64 11.54
N ALA A 204 19.66 108.85 12.83
CA ALA A 204 20.91 108.43 13.48
C ALA A 204 20.86 107.07 14.22
N ILE A 205 19.82 106.24 13.99
CA ILE A 205 19.71 104.89 14.56
C ILE A 205 20.05 103.85 13.49
N PRO A 206 20.92 102.85 13.75
CA PRO A 206 21.27 101.84 12.78
C PRO A 206 20.04 101.07 12.25
N PRO A 207 20.01 100.69 10.96
CA PRO A 207 18.78 100.20 10.32
C PRO A 207 18.41 98.81 10.81
N ALA A 208 17.12 98.61 11.14
CA ALA A 208 16.54 97.32 11.52
C ALA A 208 16.73 96.21 10.45
N GLU A 209 17.06 96.59 9.22
CA GLU A 209 17.33 95.71 8.09
C GLU A 209 18.59 94.85 8.30
N ALA A 210 19.63 95.37 8.97
CA ALA A 210 20.87 94.63 9.20
C ALA A 210 20.65 93.43 10.15
N LEU A 211 19.81 93.59 11.17
CA LEU A 211 19.43 92.51 12.10
C LEU A 211 18.49 91.48 11.45
N ARG A 212 17.63 91.92 10.52
CA ARG A 212 16.74 91.02 9.77
C ARG A 212 17.50 90.09 8.83
N ALA A 213 18.53 90.60 8.15
CA ALA A 213 19.35 89.81 7.24
C ALA A 213 20.05 88.62 7.93
N THR A 214 20.52 88.78 9.16
CA THR A 214 21.15 87.68 9.93
C THR A 214 20.14 86.59 10.32
N ILE A 215 18.91 86.97 10.65
CA ILE A 215 17.85 86.02 11.04
C ILE A 215 17.41 85.17 9.84
N ASP A 216 17.31 85.77 8.66
CA ASP A 216 16.89 85.06 7.45
C ASP A 216 17.94 84.07 6.94
N ASP A 217 19.24 84.33 7.15
CA ASP A 217 20.30 83.36 6.83
C ASP A 217 20.21 82.09 7.68
N LEU A 218 20.00 82.24 9.00
CA LEU A 218 19.86 81.11 9.92
C LEU A 218 18.60 80.29 9.65
N ARG A 219 17.51 80.93 9.22
CA ARG A 219 16.27 80.24 8.82
C ARG A 219 16.46 79.40 7.56
N ARG A 220 17.14 79.92 6.54
CA ARG A 220 17.46 79.15 5.32
C ARG A 220 18.32 77.93 5.63
N ARG A 221 19.31 78.06 6.52
CA ARG A 221 20.15 76.92 6.94
C ARG A 221 19.35 75.85 7.68
N ARG A 222 18.40 76.25 8.53
CA ARG A 222 17.48 75.34 9.21
C ARG A 222 16.57 74.62 8.20
N ASP A 223 15.99 75.35 7.27
CA ASP A 223 15.03 74.78 6.31
C ASP A 223 15.71 73.84 5.31
N ALA A 224 17.00 74.07 5.00
CA ALA A 224 17.82 73.18 4.18
C ALA A 224 18.12 71.81 4.83
N LEU A 225 18.01 71.67 6.15
CA LEU A 225 18.17 70.38 6.86
C LEU A 225 16.97 69.43 6.62
N GLY A 226 15.87 69.93 6.04
CA GLY A 226 14.70 69.13 5.71
C GLY A 226 13.92 68.64 6.94
N ALA A 227 12.92 67.81 6.70
CA ALA A 227 12.12 67.22 7.77
C ALA A 227 12.96 66.18 8.53
N VAL A 228 13.20 66.42 9.83
CA VAL A 228 13.89 65.48 10.70
C VAL A 228 12.93 64.35 11.06
N ASN A 229 13.29 63.11 10.72
CA ASN A 229 12.52 61.94 11.14
C ASN A 229 12.81 61.62 12.61
N LEU A 230 11.93 62.07 13.50
CA LEU A 230 12.04 61.85 14.94
C LEU A 230 11.92 60.37 15.36
N ARG A 231 11.43 59.50 14.47
CA ARG A 231 11.28 58.05 14.72
C ARG A 231 12.41 57.19 14.16
N ALA A 232 13.40 57.81 13.48
CA ALA A 232 14.48 57.08 12.82
C ALA A 232 15.24 56.14 13.76
N GLU A 233 15.43 56.53 15.02
CA GLU A 233 16.12 55.69 16.01
C GLU A 233 15.28 54.48 16.45
N GLU A 234 13.96 54.66 16.61
CA GLU A 234 13.04 53.58 16.97
C GLU A 234 12.89 52.58 15.81
N ASP A 235 12.71 53.08 14.58
CA ASP A 235 12.59 52.26 13.38
C ASP A 235 13.89 51.48 13.13
N ALA A 236 15.06 52.11 13.30
CA ALA A 236 16.35 51.43 13.17
C ALA A 236 16.51 50.29 14.17
N ARG A 237 16.07 50.46 15.42
CA ARG A 237 16.08 49.40 16.44
C ARG A 237 15.12 48.26 16.09
N ALA A 238 13.93 48.57 15.59
CA ALA A 238 12.95 47.56 15.18
C ALA A 238 13.45 46.73 13.98
N LEU A 239 13.98 47.38 12.94
CA LEU A 239 14.57 46.71 11.78
C LEU A 239 15.80 45.88 12.17
N ALA A 240 16.63 46.36 13.10
CA ALA A 240 17.78 45.59 13.58
C ALA A 240 17.33 44.29 14.29
N ALA A 241 16.29 44.36 15.13
CA ALA A 241 15.75 43.18 15.81
C ALA A 241 15.14 42.17 14.83
N GLU A 242 14.42 42.64 13.82
CA GLU A 242 13.87 41.79 12.75
C GLU A 242 14.99 41.13 11.94
N HIS A 243 16.01 41.89 11.56
CA HIS A 243 17.19 41.36 10.87
C HIS A 243 17.90 40.27 11.70
N GLU A 244 18.09 40.47 13.00
CA GLU A 244 18.69 39.46 13.88
C GLU A 244 17.83 38.20 14.02
N ALA A 245 16.50 38.31 14.00
CA ALA A 245 15.60 37.16 13.98
C ALA A 245 15.74 36.37 12.67
N LEU A 246 15.64 37.06 11.52
CA LEU A 246 15.77 36.44 10.20
C LEU A 246 17.14 35.77 10.00
N MET A 247 18.21 36.38 10.52
CA MET A 247 19.54 35.78 10.46
C MET A 247 19.66 34.49 11.28
N ARG A 248 18.98 34.40 12.43
CA ARG A 248 18.91 33.17 13.23
C ARG A 248 18.13 32.07 12.53
N GLU A 249 16.96 32.40 11.97
CA GLU A 249 16.14 31.46 11.20
C GLU A 249 16.90 30.95 9.97
N ARG A 250 17.62 31.82 9.26
CA ARG A 250 18.46 31.41 8.13
C ARG A 250 19.54 30.41 8.55
N ALA A 251 20.23 30.68 9.65
CA ALA A 251 21.28 29.79 10.15
C ALA A 251 20.73 28.42 10.56
N ASP A 252 19.53 28.37 11.16
CA ASP A 252 18.86 27.12 11.52
C ASP A 252 18.47 26.31 10.28
N CYS A 253 17.87 26.97 9.27
CA CYS A 253 17.57 26.34 7.98
C CYS A 253 18.84 25.80 7.29
N GLU A 254 19.94 26.55 7.28
CA GLU A 254 21.22 26.12 6.72
C GLU A 254 21.77 24.88 7.46
N ALA A 255 21.64 24.83 8.79
CA ALA A 255 22.05 23.69 9.61
C ALA A 255 21.19 22.45 9.31
N ALA A 256 19.86 22.60 9.24
CA ALA A 256 18.94 21.52 8.90
C ALA A 256 19.22 20.95 7.50
N VAL A 257 19.50 21.81 6.51
CA VAL A 257 19.88 21.38 5.15
C VAL A 257 21.19 20.58 5.18
N ALA A 258 22.18 21.01 5.97
CA ALA A 258 23.43 20.29 6.10
C ALA A 258 23.24 18.91 6.76
N GLU A 259 22.39 18.80 7.78
CA GLU A 259 22.04 17.55 8.43
C GLU A 259 21.34 16.58 7.47
N LEU A 260 20.31 17.06 6.76
CA LEU A 260 19.58 16.26 5.77
C LEU A 260 20.49 15.75 4.65
N ARG A 261 21.44 16.57 4.18
CA ARG A 261 22.42 16.14 3.17
C ARG A 261 23.35 15.04 3.69
N ARG A 262 23.76 15.11 4.97
CA ARG A 262 24.57 14.05 5.59
C ARG A 262 23.78 12.75 5.73
N ALA A 263 22.52 12.84 6.18
CA ALA A 263 21.63 11.68 6.29
C ALA A 263 21.40 11.02 4.92
N LEU A 264 21.14 11.82 3.88
CA LEU A 264 20.98 11.33 2.51
C LEU A 264 22.25 10.63 2.00
N SER A 265 23.42 11.20 2.26
CA SER A 265 24.70 10.60 1.85
C SER A 265 24.94 9.26 2.55
N ALA A 266 24.62 9.16 3.84
CA ALA A 266 24.71 7.91 4.59
C ALA A 266 23.74 6.85 4.03
N LEU A 267 22.48 7.22 3.78
CA LEU A 267 21.46 6.35 3.21
C LEU A 267 21.85 5.86 1.80
N ASN A 268 22.35 6.76 0.94
CA ASN A 268 22.79 6.39 -0.40
C ASN A 268 23.98 5.43 -0.37
N ARG A 269 24.94 5.61 0.56
CA ARG A 269 26.05 4.67 0.73
C ARG A 269 25.55 3.29 1.13
N GLU A 270 24.67 3.21 2.12
CA GLU A 270 24.06 1.94 2.56
C GLU A 270 23.24 1.30 1.42
N GLY A 271 22.49 2.11 0.67
CA GLY A 271 21.73 1.67 -0.50
C GLY A 271 22.62 1.07 -1.59
N ARG A 272 23.74 1.72 -1.92
CA ARG A 272 24.73 1.23 -2.90
C ARG A 272 25.38 -0.08 -2.47
N GLU A 273 25.74 -0.20 -1.18
CA GLU A 273 26.31 -1.44 -0.63
C GLU A 273 25.31 -2.60 -0.71
N ARG A 274 24.05 -2.36 -0.31
CA ARG A 274 22.98 -3.37 -0.39
C ARG A 274 22.65 -3.76 -1.82
N MET A 275 22.55 -2.79 -2.72
CA MET A 275 22.27 -3.04 -4.14
C MET A 275 23.38 -3.89 -4.77
N ARG A 276 24.65 -3.53 -4.54
CA ARG A 276 25.79 -4.30 -5.04
C ARG A 276 25.79 -5.73 -4.48
N ALA A 277 25.58 -5.90 -3.18
CA ALA A 277 25.53 -7.22 -2.56
C ALA A 277 24.37 -8.07 -3.10
N ALA A 278 23.20 -7.48 -3.33
CA ALA A 278 22.06 -8.17 -3.94
C ALA A 278 22.35 -8.55 -5.40
N PHE A 279 22.91 -7.62 -6.18
CA PHE A 279 23.29 -7.85 -7.58
C PHE A 279 24.29 -9.00 -7.72
N GLU A 280 25.36 -9.01 -6.93
CA GLU A 280 26.38 -10.07 -6.96
C GLU A 280 25.80 -11.43 -6.56
N ARG A 281 24.87 -11.47 -5.60
CA ARG A 281 24.17 -12.71 -5.22
C ARG A 281 23.25 -13.21 -6.33
N VAL A 282 22.47 -12.33 -6.95
CA VAL A 282 21.58 -12.70 -8.07
C VAL A 282 22.38 -13.15 -9.28
N ASP A 283 23.50 -12.48 -9.60
CA ASP A 283 24.38 -12.87 -10.72
C ASP A 283 24.98 -14.27 -10.51
N ALA A 284 25.45 -14.57 -9.29
CA ALA A 284 25.99 -15.88 -8.96
C ALA A 284 24.94 -17.00 -9.07
N GLU A 285 23.73 -16.77 -8.53
CA GLU A 285 22.63 -17.73 -8.64
C GLU A 285 22.13 -17.88 -10.08
N PHE A 286 22.08 -16.79 -10.84
CA PHE A 286 21.71 -16.81 -12.26
C PHE A 286 22.69 -17.65 -13.07
N ALA A 287 24.00 -17.44 -12.89
CA ALA A 287 25.04 -18.22 -13.55
C ALA A 287 24.95 -19.72 -13.20
N ARG A 288 24.64 -20.04 -11.93
CA ARG A 288 24.46 -21.42 -11.44
C ARG A 288 23.25 -22.10 -12.08
N LEU A 289 22.09 -21.45 -12.03
CA LEU A 289 20.83 -21.96 -12.55
C LEU A 289 20.86 -22.09 -14.08
N PHE A 290 21.44 -21.11 -14.77
CA PHE A 290 21.61 -21.17 -16.21
C PHE A 290 22.43 -22.40 -16.62
N ARG A 291 23.57 -22.64 -15.97
CA ARG A 291 24.42 -23.80 -16.27
C ARG A 291 23.69 -25.12 -16.01
N HIS A 292 22.87 -25.18 -14.96
CA HIS A 292 22.06 -26.35 -14.64
C HIS A 292 21.00 -26.61 -15.72
N LEU A 293 20.23 -25.59 -16.11
CA LEU A 293 19.17 -25.70 -17.11
C LEU A 293 19.69 -26.03 -18.52
N PHE A 294 20.84 -25.48 -18.91
CA PHE A 294 21.41 -25.73 -20.24
C PHE A 294 22.38 -26.92 -20.29
N GLY A 295 22.77 -27.49 -19.15
CA GLY A 295 23.77 -28.57 -19.06
C GLY A 295 25.19 -28.08 -19.40
N GLY A 296 25.44 -26.78 -19.24
CA GLY A 296 26.65 -26.09 -19.70
C GLY A 296 26.35 -24.63 -20.06
N GLY A 297 27.33 -23.94 -20.64
CA GLY A 297 27.21 -22.52 -20.99
C GLY A 297 27.51 -21.57 -19.83
N GLU A 298 27.46 -20.28 -20.14
CA GLU A 298 27.80 -19.18 -19.22
C GLU A 298 26.76 -18.07 -19.34
N ALA A 299 26.30 -17.53 -18.22
CA ALA A 299 25.46 -16.35 -18.20
C ALA A 299 25.91 -15.43 -17.07
N ARG A 300 25.74 -14.13 -17.28
CA ARG A 300 26.06 -13.08 -16.30
C ARG A 300 25.18 -11.86 -16.52
N LEU A 301 24.97 -11.11 -15.46
CA LEU A 301 24.36 -9.79 -15.47
C LEU A 301 25.46 -8.73 -15.62
N ALA A 302 25.21 -7.74 -16.47
CA ALA A 302 26.06 -6.59 -16.64
C ALA A 302 25.29 -5.32 -16.30
N LEU A 303 25.90 -4.40 -15.55
CA LEU A 303 25.35 -3.06 -15.34
C LEU A 303 25.68 -2.20 -16.57
N VAL A 304 24.66 -1.60 -17.17
CA VAL A 304 24.76 -0.75 -18.36
C VAL A 304 24.54 0.69 -17.94
N GLU A 305 25.48 1.56 -18.34
CA GLU A 305 25.48 3.02 -18.12
C GLU A 305 25.53 3.47 -16.64
N GLY A 306 26.49 4.35 -16.32
CA GLY A 306 26.59 5.05 -15.03
C GLY A 306 27.59 4.44 -14.02
N ASP A 307 28.27 5.33 -13.27
CA ASP A 307 29.14 4.95 -12.15
C ASP A 307 28.34 4.59 -10.87
N ASP A 308 27.04 4.92 -10.82
CA ASP A 308 26.16 4.65 -9.67
C ASP A 308 25.29 3.40 -9.89
N PRO A 309 25.46 2.32 -9.10
CA PRO A 309 24.64 1.12 -9.21
C PRO A 309 23.15 1.34 -8.89
N LEU A 310 22.76 2.49 -8.34
CA LEU A 310 21.35 2.84 -8.13
C LEU A 310 20.63 3.35 -9.37
N GLU A 311 21.38 3.86 -10.36
CA GLU A 311 20.81 4.43 -11.59
C GLU A 311 21.12 3.57 -12.83
N ALA A 312 22.03 2.61 -12.71
CA ALA A 312 22.46 1.75 -13.81
C ALA A 312 21.35 0.78 -14.26
N GLY A 313 21.23 0.60 -15.58
CA GLY A 313 20.41 -0.46 -16.16
C GLY A 313 21.04 -1.84 -15.96
N VAL A 314 20.24 -2.91 -16.06
CA VAL A 314 20.74 -4.29 -16.01
C VAL A 314 20.56 -4.93 -17.39
N GLU A 315 21.65 -5.43 -17.97
CA GLU A 315 21.65 -6.18 -19.21
C GLU A 315 22.01 -7.66 -18.96
N ILE A 316 21.29 -8.54 -19.64
CA ILE A 316 21.44 -9.99 -19.49
C ILE A 316 22.35 -10.49 -20.61
N MET A 317 23.52 -11.00 -20.22
CA MET A 317 24.46 -11.64 -21.15
C MET A 317 24.39 -13.16 -20.96
N ALA A 318 24.11 -13.89 -22.03
CA ALA A 318 24.00 -15.34 -21.97
C ALA A 318 24.70 -16.02 -23.15
N ARG A 319 25.29 -17.18 -22.87
CA ARG A 319 26.01 -18.04 -23.82
C ARG A 319 25.55 -19.49 -23.64
N PRO A 320 24.52 -19.92 -24.38
CA PRO A 320 24.15 -21.32 -24.45
C PRO A 320 25.30 -22.19 -25.00
N PRO A 321 25.34 -23.50 -24.70
CA PRO A 321 26.36 -24.41 -25.19
C PRO A 321 26.41 -24.39 -26.73
N GLY A 322 27.60 -24.11 -27.28
CA GLY A 322 27.82 -24.05 -28.74
C GLY A 322 27.55 -22.69 -29.40
N LYS A 323 27.13 -21.66 -28.66
CA LYS A 323 26.92 -20.28 -29.19
C LYS A 323 27.92 -19.27 -28.62
N THR A 324 28.00 -18.09 -29.22
CA THR A 324 28.77 -16.94 -28.74
C THR A 324 27.99 -16.17 -27.67
N LEU A 325 28.70 -15.44 -26.81
CA LEU A 325 28.08 -14.57 -25.80
C LEU A 325 27.30 -13.45 -26.51
N GLY A 326 26.03 -13.30 -26.18
CA GLY A 326 25.16 -12.28 -26.76
C GLY A 326 24.15 -11.76 -25.75
N THR A 327 23.45 -10.70 -26.15
CA THR A 327 22.32 -10.14 -25.41
C THR A 327 21.09 -11.02 -25.58
N LEU A 328 20.16 -10.96 -24.63
CA LEU A 328 18.94 -11.79 -24.62
C LEU A 328 18.16 -11.73 -25.94
N SER A 329 18.10 -10.57 -26.60
CA SER A 329 17.38 -10.36 -27.86
C SER A 329 17.91 -11.17 -29.04
N LEU A 330 19.14 -11.69 -28.95
CA LEU A 330 19.80 -12.46 -30.02
C LEU A 330 19.61 -13.99 -29.88
N LEU A 331 18.91 -14.46 -28.86
CA LEU A 331 18.65 -15.89 -28.60
C LEU A 331 17.38 -16.42 -29.30
N SER A 332 17.28 -17.74 -29.46
CA SER A 332 16.05 -18.40 -29.96
C SER A 332 14.90 -18.26 -28.95
N GLY A 333 13.63 -18.25 -29.38
CA GLY A 333 12.48 -18.05 -28.48
C GLY A 333 12.39 -19.01 -27.28
N GLY A 334 12.74 -20.29 -27.48
CA GLY A 334 12.84 -21.26 -26.38
C GLY A 334 14.03 -21.00 -25.44
N GLU A 335 15.18 -20.59 -25.99
CA GLU A 335 16.37 -20.24 -25.21
C GLU A 335 16.17 -18.93 -24.43
N GLN A 336 15.48 -17.95 -25.02
CA GLN A 336 15.07 -16.71 -24.35
C GLN A 336 14.20 -17.00 -23.14
N THR A 337 13.20 -17.87 -23.31
CA THR A 337 12.29 -18.22 -22.22
C THR A 337 13.03 -18.92 -21.08
N LEU A 338 13.89 -19.91 -21.38
CA LEU A 338 14.68 -20.58 -20.36
C LEU A 338 15.67 -19.66 -19.66
N THR A 339 16.29 -18.73 -20.40
CA THR A 339 17.22 -17.74 -19.84
C THR A 339 16.47 -16.77 -18.91
N ALA A 340 15.29 -16.31 -19.31
CA ALA A 340 14.45 -15.45 -18.49
C ALA A 340 13.95 -16.18 -17.23
N LEU A 341 13.51 -17.44 -17.37
CA LEU A 341 13.14 -18.28 -16.24
C LEU A 341 14.31 -18.47 -15.26
N ALA A 342 15.52 -18.75 -15.76
CA ALA A 342 16.71 -18.88 -14.94
C ALA A 342 16.97 -17.61 -14.10
N LEU A 343 16.79 -16.42 -14.69
CA LEU A 343 16.94 -15.15 -13.98
C LEU A 343 15.83 -14.94 -12.93
N ILE A 344 14.57 -15.19 -13.29
CA ILE A 344 13.44 -15.06 -12.37
C ILE A 344 13.67 -15.97 -11.15
N PHE A 345 14.03 -17.23 -11.38
CA PHE A 345 14.32 -18.16 -10.28
C PHE A 345 15.57 -17.78 -9.48
N ALA A 346 16.61 -17.21 -10.10
CA ALA A 346 17.77 -16.71 -9.38
C ALA A 346 17.40 -15.59 -8.40
N VAL A 347 16.54 -14.66 -8.84
CA VAL A 347 16.00 -13.60 -7.97
C VAL A 347 15.18 -14.21 -6.83
N PHE A 348 14.35 -15.21 -7.12
CA PHE A 348 13.58 -15.92 -6.10
C PHE A 348 14.46 -16.64 -5.06
N LEU A 349 15.60 -17.22 -5.44
CA LEU A 349 16.50 -17.88 -4.48
C LEU A 349 17.19 -16.88 -3.54
N VAL A 350 17.44 -15.66 -3.99
CA VAL A 350 18.05 -14.61 -3.17
C VAL A 350 17.09 -14.08 -2.10
N ALA A 351 15.79 -14.05 -2.42
CA ALA A 351 14.69 -13.64 -1.53
C ALA A 351 13.47 -14.57 -1.69
N PRO A 352 13.44 -15.75 -1.03
CA PRO A 352 12.40 -16.74 -1.25
C PRO A 352 11.05 -16.27 -0.72
N ALA A 353 10.02 -16.43 -1.56
CA ALA A 353 8.62 -16.21 -1.21
C ALA A 353 7.97 -17.52 -0.75
N PRO A 354 6.98 -17.49 0.16
CA PRO A 354 6.34 -18.72 0.66
C PRO A 354 5.52 -19.45 -0.41
N VAL A 355 5.06 -18.76 -1.45
CA VAL A 355 4.30 -19.31 -2.57
C VAL A 355 4.76 -18.68 -3.88
N CYS A 356 4.99 -19.51 -4.90
CA CYS A 356 5.32 -19.10 -6.27
C CYS A 356 4.27 -19.66 -7.23
N VAL A 357 3.63 -18.80 -8.02
CA VAL A 357 2.60 -19.18 -9.01
C VAL A 357 3.20 -19.06 -10.40
N LEU A 358 3.12 -20.12 -11.18
CA LEU A 358 3.66 -20.21 -12.53
C LEU A 358 2.52 -20.55 -13.49
N ASP A 359 2.20 -19.66 -14.42
CA ASP A 359 1.08 -19.82 -15.36
C ASP A 359 1.59 -20.00 -16.78
N GLU A 360 1.38 -21.19 -17.35
CA GLU A 360 1.75 -21.61 -18.71
C GLU A 360 3.21 -21.29 -19.10
N VAL A 361 4.11 -21.28 -18.13
CA VAL A 361 5.54 -20.96 -18.33
C VAL A 361 6.27 -21.99 -19.20
N ASP A 362 5.69 -23.19 -19.36
CA ASP A 362 6.19 -24.30 -20.15
C ASP A 362 5.64 -24.32 -21.59
N ALA A 363 4.69 -23.45 -21.95
CA ALA A 363 4.12 -23.38 -23.29
C ALA A 363 5.13 -23.18 -24.45
N PRO A 364 6.22 -22.38 -24.30
CA PRO A 364 7.21 -22.20 -25.37
C PRO A 364 8.39 -23.19 -25.29
N LEU A 365 8.35 -24.17 -24.39
CA LEU A 365 9.42 -25.15 -24.17
C LEU A 365 9.13 -26.46 -24.92
N ASP A 366 10.19 -27.18 -25.32
CA ASP A 366 10.07 -28.55 -25.83
C ASP A 366 10.12 -29.58 -24.69
N ASP A 367 9.75 -30.83 -24.97
CA ASP A 367 9.69 -31.91 -23.96
C ASP A 367 11.00 -32.07 -23.16
N ALA A 368 12.14 -31.88 -23.83
CA ALA A 368 13.45 -32.00 -23.21
C ALA A 368 13.72 -30.86 -22.21
N ASN A 369 13.37 -29.63 -22.55
CA ASN A 369 13.55 -28.47 -21.68
C ASN A 369 12.48 -28.39 -20.58
N VAL A 370 11.26 -28.88 -20.83
CA VAL A 370 10.24 -29.06 -19.79
C VAL A 370 10.73 -30.02 -18.70
N GLY A 371 11.40 -31.10 -19.08
CA GLY A 371 12.02 -32.02 -18.11
C GLY A 371 13.02 -31.30 -17.20
N ARG A 372 13.92 -30.49 -17.77
CA ARG A 372 14.92 -29.73 -17.00
C ARG A 372 14.30 -28.66 -16.11
N PHE A 373 13.22 -28.03 -16.59
CA PHE A 373 12.43 -27.09 -15.80
C PHE A 373 11.79 -27.78 -14.59
N CYS A 374 11.20 -28.96 -14.76
CA CYS A 374 10.64 -29.75 -13.66
C CYS A 374 11.71 -30.18 -12.66
N ASP A 375 12.87 -30.64 -13.12
CA ASP A 375 14.01 -31.00 -12.26
C ASP A 375 14.47 -29.80 -11.40
N LEU A 376 14.50 -28.60 -12.00
CA LEU A 376 14.81 -27.37 -11.28
C LEU A 376 13.75 -27.04 -10.22
N LEU A 377 12.45 -27.12 -10.54
CA LEU A 377 11.38 -26.87 -9.57
C LEU A 377 11.46 -27.83 -8.39
N GLU A 378 11.73 -29.11 -8.64
CA GLU A 378 11.92 -30.11 -7.58
C GLU A 378 13.14 -29.79 -6.72
N ALA A 379 14.26 -29.39 -7.32
CA ALA A 379 15.45 -28.98 -6.59
C ALA A 379 15.18 -27.74 -5.70
N MET A 380 14.53 -26.71 -6.26
CA MET A 380 14.18 -25.49 -5.53
C MET A 380 13.18 -25.75 -4.39
N ALA A 381 12.19 -26.63 -4.61
CA ALA A 381 11.24 -27.02 -3.57
C ALA A 381 11.88 -27.84 -2.43
N ARG A 382 13.05 -28.47 -2.68
CA ARG A 382 13.84 -29.15 -1.64
C ARG A 382 14.79 -28.21 -0.92
N GLU A 383 15.41 -27.28 -1.66
CA GLU A 383 16.36 -26.30 -1.12
C GLU A 383 15.67 -25.16 -0.35
N THR A 384 14.41 -24.85 -0.68
CA THR A 384 13.63 -23.76 -0.07
C THR A 384 12.29 -24.26 0.45
N GLU A 385 11.73 -23.60 1.46
CA GLU A 385 10.36 -23.87 1.95
C GLU A 385 9.25 -23.30 1.03
N THR A 386 9.57 -23.04 -0.25
CA THR A 386 8.67 -22.43 -1.23
C THR A 386 7.66 -23.43 -1.75
N ARG A 387 6.38 -23.06 -1.77
CA ARG A 387 5.33 -23.86 -2.41
C ARG A 387 5.10 -23.38 -3.85
N PHE A 388 5.24 -24.28 -4.81
CA PHE A 388 4.99 -24.00 -6.22
C PHE A 388 3.56 -24.37 -6.60
N LEU A 389 2.84 -23.45 -7.24
CA LEU A 389 1.55 -23.67 -7.89
C LEU A 389 1.75 -23.48 -9.40
N VAL A 390 1.72 -24.58 -10.15
CA VAL A 390 1.91 -24.55 -11.60
C VAL A 390 0.58 -24.76 -12.31
N ILE A 391 0.23 -23.84 -13.21
CA ILE A 391 -0.90 -23.93 -14.12
C ILE A 391 -0.33 -24.28 -15.49
N THR A 392 -0.71 -25.44 -16.03
CA THR A 392 -0.15 -25.96 -17.28
C THR A 392 -1.14 -26.92 -17.94
N HIS A 393 -1.01 -27.08 -19.26
CA HIS A 393 -1.64 -28.16 -20.03
C HIS A 393 -0.61 -29.21 -20.52
N HIS A 394 0.67 -29.07 -20.17
CA HIS A 394 1.77 -29.91 -20.66
C HIS A 394 1.85 -31.23 -19.89
N ALA A 395 1.76 -32.36 -20.61
CA ALA A 395 1.66 -33.70 -20.00
C ALA A 395 2.89 -34.06 -19.14
N VAL A 396 4.10 -33.68 -19.59
CA VAL A 396 5.35 -33.93 -18.85
C VAL A 396 5.37 -33.20 -17.51
N THR A 397 4.95 -31.92 -17.49
CA THR A 397 4.88 -31.13 -16.26
C THR A 397 3.85 -31.72 -15.31
N MET A 398 2.66 -32.08 -15.79
CA MET A 398 1.61 -32.70 -14.97
C MET A 398 2.07 -34.00 -14.31
N ALA A 399 2.84 -34.83 -15.02
CA ALA A 399 3.33 -36.11 -14.51
C ALA A 399 4.38 -35.97 -13.40
N ARG A 400 5.03 -34.81 -13.27
CA ARG A 400 6.11 -34.54 -12.30
C ARG A 400 5.63 -33.76 -11.07
N MET A 401 4.33 -33.48 -10.94
CA MET A 401 3.76 -32.75 -9.80
C MET A 401 3.27 -33.69 -8.69
N ASP A 402 3.28 -33.22 -7.45
CA ASP A 402 2.82 -34.02 -6.30
C ASP A 402 1.30 -34.20 -6.29
N ARG A 403 0.55 -33.16 -6.69
CA ARG A 403 -0.91 -33.13 -6.65
C ARG A 403 -1.44 -32.32 -7.81
N LEU A 404 -2.43 -32.87 -8.50
CA LEU A 404 -3.11 -32.20 -9.61
C LEU A 404 -4.46 -31.66 -9.17
N PHE A 405 -4.73 -30.42 -9.56
CA PHE A 405 -6.04 -29.79 -9.43
C PHE A 405 -6.57 -29.51 -10.84
N GLY A 406 -7.52 -30.33 -11.29
CA GLY A 406 -8.21 -30.12 -12.54
C GLY A 406 -9.38 -29.15 -12.36
N VAL A 407 -9.57 -28.25 -13.32
CA VAL A 407 -10.77 -27.40 -13.39
C VAL A 407 -11.63 -27.93 -14.52
N THR A 408 -12.85 -28.37 -14.20
CA THR A 408 -13.84 -28.85 -15.18
C THR A 408 -15.05 -27.94 -15.21
N MET A 409 -15.68 -27.81 -16.38
CA MET A 409 -16.94 -27.07 -16.53
C MET A 409 -18.05 -28.07 -16.85
N ALA A 410 -18.65 -28.65 -15.80
CA ALA A 410 -19.81 -29.52 -15.97
C ALA A 410 -21.05 -28.76 -16.48
N GLU A 411 -21.16 -27.48 -16.08
CA GLU A 411 -22.17 -26.53 -16.56
C GLU A 411 -21.48 -25.31 -17.18
N ARG A 412 -22.07 -24.76 -18.24
CA ARG A 412 -21.49 -23.63 -18.96
C ARG A 412 -21.40 -22.41 -18.06
N GLY A 413 -20.18 -21.97 -17.76
CA GLY A 413 -19.93 -20.80 -16.91
C GLY A 413 -19.76 -21.11 -15.42
N VAL A 414 -19.80 -22.38 -14.99
CA VAL A 414 -19.53 -22.79 -13.61
C VAL A 414 -18.33 -23.74 -13.58
N SER A 415 -17.19 -23.23 -13.11
CA SER A 415 -15.97 -24.01 -12.91
C SER A 415 -16.06 -24.83 -11.62
N GLN A 416 -15.81 -26.14 -11.72
CA GLN A 416 -15.70 -27.06 -10.61
C GLN A 416 -14.25 -27.55 -10.48
N LEU A 417 -13.72 -27.54 -9.26
CA LEU A 417 -12.39 -28.03 -8.96
C LEU A 417 -12.45 -29.52 -8.63
N VAL A 418 -11.68 -30.32 -9.34
CA VAL A 418 -11.41 -31.73 -9.04
C VAL A 418 -9.95 -31.89 -8.65
N SER A 419 -9.64 -32.70 -7.65
CA SER A 419 -8.24 -32.93 -7.23
C SER A 419 -7.89 -34.41 -7.31
N VAL A 420 -6.72 -34.71 -7.86
CA VAL A 420 -6.13 -36.05 -7.91
C VAL A 420 -4.76 -35.99 -7.23
N ASP A 421 -4.54 -36.89 -6.27
CA ASP A 421 -3.24 -37.07 -5.63
C ASP A 421 -2.47 -38.14 -6.42
N LEU A 422 -1.40 -37.71 -7.11
CA LEU A 422 -0.63 -38.60 -7.99
C LEU A 422 0.19 -39.62 -7.20
N ARG A 423 0.72 -39.24 -6.03
CA ARG A 423 1.47 -40.15 -5.16
C ARG A 423 0.58 -41.28 -4.62
N ALA A 424 -0.67 -40.95 -4.28
CA ALA A 424 -1.64 -41.94 -3.84
C ALA A 424 -2.10 -42.87 -4.99
N ALA A 425 -2.19 -42.34 -6.21
CA ALA A 425 -2.58 -43.12 -7.39
C ALA A 425 -1.49 -44.12 -7.82
N GLU A 426 -0.21 -43.73 -7.79
CA GLU A 426 0.91 -44.65 -8.08
C GLU A 426 0.99 -45.81 -7.09
N ALA A 427 0.78 -45.55 -5.80
CA ALA A 427 0.78 -46.59 -4.75
C ALA A 427 -0.41 -47.56 -4.81
N MET A 428 -1.45 -47.27 -5.59
CA MET A 428 -2.59 -48.15 -5.82
C MET A 428 -2.46 -49.01 -7.10
N VAL A 429 -1.53 -48.65 -8.00
CA VAL A 429 -1.31 -49.32 -9.29
C VAL A 429 -0.06 -50.21 -9.26
N ALA A 430 0.90 -49.93 -8.36
CA ALA A 430 1.99 -50.83 -7.98
C ALA A 430 1.53 -51.91 -7.00
#